data_AF-A0A4W3GY02-F1
#
_entry.id   AF-A0A4W3GY02-F1
#
_cell.length_a   1.000
_cell.length_b   1.000
_cell.length_c   1.000
_cell.angle_alpha   90.00
_cell.angle_beta   90.00
_cell.angle_gamma   90.00
#
_symmetry.space_group_name_H-M   'P 1'
#
loop_
_entity.id
_entity.type
_entity.pdbx_description
1 polymer ?
#
loop_
_entity_poly.entity_id
_entity_poly.type
_entity_poly.pdbx_seq_one_letter_code
_entity_poly.pdbx_strand_id
1 'polypeptide(L)'
;RLAKDAQQETQRVALRYERAVSMHNAAREMVYVAEQGLMADRNRLDPTWQEMLNHATAKVNEAEEERLRGEREHHRVTRQCQEAEARVQELQKSLKRVIIKSKPYFELKAQFNHILEEHKGRVTGLEQTVSQAKTRYAVALRNLEQISEEIHARRGSRAPRSPRASPVGAEAGTGALCAEGSASDSISVLSFQTIASDLQKCDSVEHLGEFLDVLSLDSQELGLGGEGAGRGAPQPQAPPAPGTERQRAGENSQLHTHHRSVSL
;
A
#
# COMPACT_ATOMS: atom_id res chain seq x y z
N ARG A 1 11.72 4.91 -15.07
CA ARG A 1 11.03 4.14 -14.02
C ARG A 1 11.41 2.68 -14.18
N LEU A 2 11.00 2.02 -15.27
CA LEU A 2 11.43 0.65 -15.63
C LEU A 2 12.90 0.29 -15.35
N ALA A 3 13.87 1.10 -15.77
CA ALA A 3 15.29 0.83 -15.48
C ALA A 3 15.63 0.86 -13.98
N LYS A 4 15.05 1.79 -13.21
CA LYS A 4 15.22 1.84 -11.74
C LYS A 4 14.55 0.64 -11.08
N ASP A 5 13.37 0.25 -11.55
CA ASP A 5 12.62 -0.89 -11.02
C ASP A 5 13.38 -2.21 -11.30
N ALA A 6 13.91 -2.36 -12.52
CA ALA A 6 14.77 -3.49 -12.91
C ALA A 6 16.08 -3.54 -12.11
N GLN A 7 16.68 -2.38 -11.80
CA GLN A 7 17.88 -2.28 -10.96
C GLN A 7 17.59 -2.72 -9.52
N GLN A 8 16.48 -2.26 -8.94
CA GLN A 8 16.05 -2.69 -7.60
C GLN A 8 15.76 -4.19 -7.55
N GLU A 9 15.09 -4.72 -8.57
CA GLU A 9 14.82 -6.16 -8.67
C GLU A 9 16.12 -6.96 -8.81
N THR A 10 17.08 -6.48 -9.61
CA THR A 10 18.41 -7.10 -9.75
C THR A 10 19.10 -7.18 -8.38
N GLN A 11 19.12 -6.08 -7.62
CA GLN A 11 19.70 -6.05 -6.27
C GLN A 11 18.99 -7.04 -5.33
N ARG A 12 17.65 -7.09 -5.38
CA ARG A 12 16.86 -8.03 -4.57
C ARG A 12 17.19 -9.49 -4.91
N VAL A 13 17.30 -9.83 -6.19
CA VAL A 13 17.65 -11.18 -6.65
C VAL A 13 19.10 -11.52 -6.32
N ALA A 14 20.03 -10.56 -6.45
CA ALA A 14 21.43 -10.75 -6.08
C ALA A 14 21.58 -11.13 -4.60
N LEU A 15 20.90 -10.41 -3.69
CA LEU A 15 20.90 -10.72 -2.26
C LEU A 15 20.33 -12.12 -1.96
N ARG A 16 19.31 -12.56 -2.72
CA ARG A 16 18.76 -13.92 -2.60
C ARG A 16 19.77 -14.97 -3.07
N TYR A 17 20.45 -14.72 -4.19
CA TYR A 17 21.49 -15.60 -4.70
C TYR A 17 22.67 -15.71 -3.72
N GLU A 18 23.15 -14.60 -3.17
CA GLU A 18 24.20 -14.58 -2.14
C GLU A 18 23.82 -15.40 -0.91
N ARG A 19 22.56 -15.28 -0.45
CA ARG A 19 22.05 -16.11 0.64
C ARG A 19 22.04 -17.59 0.28
N ALA A 20 21.61 -17.95 -0.93
CA ALA A 20 21.64 -19.34 -1.41
C ALA A 20 23.05 -19.91 -1.49
N VAL A 21 24.02 -19.12 -1.97
CA VAL A 21 25.45 -19.48 -1.96
C VAL A 21 25.96 -19.72 -0.55
N SER A 22 25.64 -18.81 0.39
CA SER A 22 26.02 -18.96 1.80
C SER A 22 25.43 -20.23 2.43
N MET A 23 24.15 -20.52 2.16
CA MET A 23 23.49 -21.75 2.64
C MET A 23 24.13 -23.02 2.06
N HIS A 24 24.47 -23.03 0.76
CA HIS A 24 25.17 -24.16 0.14
C HIS A 24 26.56 -24.38 0.76
N ASN A 25 27.33 -23.31 1.01
CA ASN A 25 28.63 -23.41 1.68
C ASN A 25 28.51 -23.97 3.09
N ALA A 26 27.52 -23.52 3.87
CA ALA A 26 27.23 -24.07 5.20
C ALA A 26 26.83 -25.55 5.13
N ALA A 27 26.03 -25.94 4.13
CA ALA A 27 25.65 -27.33 3.91
C ALA A 27 26.86 -28.22 3.59
N ARG A 28 27.78 -27.74 2.75
CA ARG A 28 29.04 -28.43 2.45
C ARG A 28 29.90 -28.63 3.70
N GLU A 29 29.99 -27.62 4.55
CA GLU A 29 30.73 -27.72 5.81
C GLU A 29 30.12 -28.77 6.75
N MET A 30 28.79 -28.88 6.81
CA MET A 30 28.12 -29.93 7.59
C MET A 30 28.48 -31.35 7.11
N VAL A 31 28.58 -31.58 5.80
CA VAL A 31 29.04 -32.87 5.26
C VAL A 31 30.50 -33.11 5.63
N TYR A 32 31.36 -32.10 5.47
CA TYR A 32 32.78 -32.20 5.80
C TYR A 32 33.03 -32.59 7.26
N VAL A 33 32.31 -31.96 8.21
CA VAL A 33 32.38 -32.31 9.63
C VAL A 33 31.85 -33.72 9.90
N ALA A 34 30.76 -34.12 9.23
CA ALA A 34 30.20 -35.47 9.37
C ALA A 34 31.18 -36.55 8.88
N GLU A 35 31.88 -36.31 7.77
CA GLU A 35 32.91 -37.21 7.21
C GLU A 35 34.12 -37.33 8.13
N GLN A 36 34.61 -36.22 8.70
CA GLN A 36 35.69 -36.25 9.69
C GLN A 36 35.32 -37.07 10.93
N GLY A 37 34.10 -36.91 11.42
CA GLY A 37 33.60 -37.66 12.56
C GLY A 37 33.50 -39.18 12.30
N LEU A 38 33.26 -39.58 11.05
CA LEU A 38 33.23 -40.99 10.63
C LEU A 38 34.64 -41.59 10.51
N MET A 39 35.60 -40.83 9.98
CA MET A 39 37.00 -41.26 9.84
C MET A 39 37.70 -41.42 11.20
N ALA A 40 37.29 -40.64 12.21
CA ALA A 40 37.87 -40.67 13.55
C ALA A 40 37.43 -41.89 14.38
N ASP A 41 36.28 -42.51 14.08
CA ASP A 41 35.68 -43.56 14.91
C ASP A 41 35.32 -44.80 14.07
N ARG A 42 36.27 -45.75 13.97
CA ARG A 42 36.26 -46.90 13.03
C ARG A 42 35.12 -47.91 13.26
N ASN A 43 34.41 -47.80 14.40
CA ASN A 43 33.29 -48.66 14.79
C ASN A 43 31.91 -47.99 14.62
N ARG A 44 31.83 -46.77 14.06
CA ARG A 44 30.60 -45.97 13.98
C ARG A 44 29.74 -46.19 12.74
N LEU A 45 29.77 -47.40 12.20
CA LEU A 45 28.86 -47.89 11.16
C LEU A 45 27.48 -48.23 11.78
N ASP A 46 26.94 -47.31 12.56
CA ASP A 46 25.61 -47.42 13.17
C ASP A 46 24.57 -46.81 12.21
N PRO A 47 23.41 -47.45 11.98
CA PRO A 47 22.36 -46.96 11.06
C PRO A 47 21.98 -45.49 11.23
N THR A 48 22.02 -44.96 12.46
CA THR A 48 21.68 -43.54 12.74
C THR A 48 22.66 -42.55 12.10
N TRP A 49 23.93 -42.93 11.97
CA TRP A 49 24.95 -42.08 11.35
C TRP A 49 24.91 -42.13 9.83
N GLN A 50 24.56 -43.29 9.27
CA GLN A 50 24.29 -43.40 7.84
C GLN A 50 23.08 -42.54 7.45
N GLU A 51 22.03 -42.53 8.26
CA GLU A 51 20.88 -41.63 8.08
C GLU A 51 21.28 -40.15 8.17
N MET A 52 22.15 -39.78 9.13
CA MET A 52 22.67 -38.41 9.26
C MET A 52 23.46 -37.97 8.03
N LEU A 53 24.35 -38.81 7.51
CA LEU A 53 25.13 -38.50 6.31
C LEU A 53 24.20 -38.38 5.08
N ASN A 54 23.27 -39.32 4.91
CA ASN A 54 22.27 -39.26 3.84
C ASN A 54 21.46 -37.96 3.90
N HIS A 55 21.05 -37.52 5.08
CA HIS A 55 20.35 -36.25 5.28
C HIS A 55 21.23 -35.04 4.93
N ALA A 56 22.50 -35.03 5.39
CA ALA A 56 23.45 -33.97 5.07
C ALA A 56 23.72 -33.88 3.56
N THR A 57 23.91 -35.02 2.88
CA THR A 57 24.08 -35.10 1.43
C THR A 57 22.83 -34.62 0.68
N ALA A 58 21.64 -35.04 1.11
CA ALA A 58 20.39 -34.55 0.53
C ALA A 58 20.25 -33.02 0.66
N LYS A 59 20.62 -32.46 1.82
CA LYS A 59 20.59 -31.02 2.08
C LYS A 59 21.61 -30.23 1.27
N VAL A 60 22.79 -30.80 0.98
CA VAL A 60 23.77 -30.20 0.06
C VAL A 60 23.22 -30.14 -1.36
N ASN A 61 22.60 -31.22 -1.84
CA ASN A 61 21.99 -31.27 -3.16
C ASN A 61 20.85 -30.23 -3.29
N GLU A 62 19.96 -30.15 -2.30
CA GLU A 62 18.89 -29.15 -2.27
C GLU A 62 19.42 -27.71 -2.28
N ALA A 63 20.43 -27.42 -1.45
CA ALA A 63 21.06 -26.11 -1.40
C ALA A 63 21.81 -25.76 -2.70
N GLU A 64 22.40 -26.76 -3.37
CA GLU A 64 23.03 -26.59 -4.68
C GLU A 64 22.01 -26.27 -5.78
N GLU A 65 20.89 -26.99 -5.81
CA GLU A 65 19.80 -26.72 -6.74
C GLU A 65 19.23 -25.32 -6.56
N GLU A 66 19.03 -24.86 -5.32
CA GLU A 66 18.59 -23.50 -5.02
C GLU A 66 19.64 -22.47 -5.45
N ARG A 67 20.94 -22.74 -5.23
CA ARG A 67 22.03 -21.88 -5.71
C ARG A 67 22.00 -21.74 -7.24
N LEU A 68 21.87 -22.85 -7.98
CA LEU A 68 21.83 -22.85 -9.45
C LEU A 68 20.55 -22.18 -10.00
N ARG A 69 19.41 -22.33 -9.32
CA ARG A 69 18.18 -21.59 -9.65
C ARG A 69 18.36 -20.10 -9.41
N GLY A 70 18.90 -19.70 -8.26
CA GLY A 70 19.21 -18.31 -7.93
C GLY A 70 20.21 -17.68 -8.91
N GLU A 71 21.22 -18.44 -9.34
CA GLU A 71 22.22 -17.98 -10.31
C GLU A 71 21.58 -17.67 -11.66
N ARG A 72 20.78 -18.59 -12.21
CA ARG A 72 20.10 -18.38 -13.49
C ARG A 72 19.17 -17.17 -13.45
N GLU A 73 18.43 -17.02 -12.36
CA GLU A 73 17.52 -15.89 -12.18
C GLU A 73 18.27 -14.56 -12.03
N HIS A 74 19.36 -14.52 -11.27
CA HIS A 74 20.22 -13.35 -11.15
C HIS A 74 20.77 -12.92 -12.52
N HIS A 75 21.27 -13.85 -13.32
CA HIS A 75 21.74 -13.56 -14.68
C HIS A 75 20.62 -13.03 -15.58
N ARG A 76 19.44 -13.65 -15.53
CA ARG A 76 18.26 -13.24 -16.33
C ARG A 76 17.86 -11.81 -16.01
N VAL A 77 17.69 -11.48 -14.73
CA VAL A 77 17.25 -10.15 -14.29
C VAL A 77 18.34 -9.10 -14.54
N THR A 78 19.62 -9.44 -14.34
CA THR A 78 20.75 -8.55 -14.67
C THR A 78 20.76 -8.18 -16.15
N ARG A 79 20.54 -9.15 -17.05
CA ARG A 79 20.46 -8.88 -18.49
C ARG A 79 19.31 -7.92 -18.82
N GLN A 80 18.14 -8.13 -18.22
CA GLN A 80 16.99 -7.23 -18.38
C GLN A 80 17.28 -5.81 -17.89
N CYS A 81 18.01 -5.67 -16.78
CA CYS A 81 18.46 -4.38 -16.27
C CYS A 81 19.40 -3.68 -17.26
N GLN A 82 20.39 -4.39 -17.78
CA GLN A 82 21.32 -3.85 -18.79
C GLN A 82 20.60 -3.40 -20.05
N GLU A 83 19.66 -4.20 -20.56
CA GLU A 83 18.82 -3.84 -21.72
C GLU A 83 18.00 -2.57 -21.44
N ALA A 84 17.38 -2.47 -20.26
CA ALA A 84 16.60 -1.31 -19.87
C ALA A 84 17.45 -0.04 -19.72
N GLU A 85 18.64 -0.15 -19.13
CA GLU A 85 19.60 0.95 -19.00
C GLU A 85 20.14 1.41 -20.35
N ALA A 86 20.47 0.48 -21.26
CA ALA A 86 20.91 0.79 -22.61
C ALA A 86 19.83 1.60 -23.37
N ARG A 87 18.56 1.19 -23.28
CA ARG A 87 17.43 1.95 -23.85
C ARG A 87 17.30 3.34 -23.24
N VAL A 88 17.47 3.49 -21.93
CA VAL A 88 17.45 4.81 -21.28
C VAL A 88 18.57 5.70 -21.81
N GLN A 89 19.78 5.17 -21.96
CA GLN A 89 20.91 5.92 -22.51
C GLN A 89 20.66 6.34 -23.97
N GLU A 90 20.12 5.45 -24.79
CA GLU A 90 19.76 5.74 -26.18
C GLU A 90 18.70 6.86 -26.29
N LEU A 91 17.62 6.76 -25.51
CA LEU A 91 16.58 7.77 -25.44
C LEU A 91 17.12 9.10 -24.88
N GLN A 92 17.99 9.06 -23.88
CA GLN A 92 18.62 10.25 -23.33
C GLN A 92 19.50 10.97 -24.35
N LYS A 93 20.22 10.22 -25.20
CA LYS A 93 21.05 10.79 -26.28
C LYS A 93 20.18 11.44 -27.36
N SER A 94 19.15 10.74 -27.84
CA SER A 94 18.27 11.24 -28.90
C SER A 94 17.35 12.39 -28.46
N LEU A 95 16.88 12.38 -27.22
CA LEU A 95 15.89 13.35 -26.70
C LEU A 95 16.48 14.43 -25.77
N LYS A 96 17.81 14.56 -25.68
CA LYS A 96 18.52 15.44 -24.74
C LYS A 96 17.91 16.85 -24.59
N ARG A 97 17.63 17.53 -25.70
CA ARG A 97 17.10 18.90 -25.70
C ARG A 97 15.67 18.98 -25.16
N VAL A 98 14.81 18.02 -25.52
CA VAL A 98 13.41 17.98 -25.06
C VAL A 98 13.37 17.66 -23.57
N ILE A 99 14.18 16.70 -23.11
CA ILE A 99 14.31 16.34 -21.68
C ILE A 99 14.65 17.57 -20.84
N ILE A 100 15.60 18.40 -21.28
CA ILE A 100 15.98 19.63 -20.56
C ILE A 100 14.80 20.61 -20.47
N LYS A 101 14.10 20.84 -21.59
CA LYS A 101 12.96 21.78 -21.63
C LYS A 101 11.76 21.28 -20.81
N SER A 102 11.49 19.98 -20.81
CA SER A 102 10.35 19.39 -20.08
C SER A 102 10.64 19.10 -18.61
N LYS A 103 11.90 19.21 -18.16
CA LYS A 103 12.30 18.88 -16.79
C LYS A 103 11.47 19.61 -15.71
N PRO A 104 11.22 20.94 -15.78
CA PRO A 104 10.43 21.63 -14.76
C PRO A 104 8.99 21.09 -14.63
N TYR A 105 8.39 20.68 -15.75
CA TYR A 105 7.07 20.06 -15.75
C TYR A 105 7.05 18.74 -14.98
N PHE A 106 8.02 17.84 -15.25
CA PHE A 106 8.06 16.54 -14.57
C PHE A 106 8.41 16.66 -13.08
N GLU A 107 9.23 17.65 -12.69
CA GLU A 107 9.51 17.95 -11.29
C GLU A 107 8.25 18.42 -10.56
N LEU A 108 7.51 19.37 -11.13
CA LEU A 108 6.26 19.85 -10.56
C LEU A 108 5.19 18.75 -10.52
N LYS A 109 5.08 17.93 -11.57
CA LYS A 109 4.19 16.75 -11.60
C LYS A 109 4.53 15.76 -10.48
N ALA A 110 5.82 15.53 -10.21
CA ALA A 110 6.23 14.66 -9.10
C ALA A 110 5.85 15.24 -7.73
N GLN A 111 6.01 16.55 -7.53
CA GLN A 111 5.59 17.23 -6.30
C GLN A 111 4.07 17.12 -6.08
N PHE A 112 3.27 17.41 -7.11
CA PHE A 112 1.81 17.29 -6.98
C PHE A 112 1.36 15.85 -6.78
N ASN A 113 1.96 14.88 -7.46
CA ASN A 113 1.66 13.47 -7.22
C ASN A 113 1.96 13.06 -5.77
N HIS A 114 3.07 13.54 -5.19
CA HIS A 114 3.40 13.26 -3.80
C HIS A 114 2.35 13.82 -2.83
N ILE A 115 1.95 15.09 -3.03
CA ILE A 115 0.91 15.74 -2.22
C ILE A 115 -0.44 15.00 -2.36
N LEU A 116 -0.80 14.58 -3.58
CA LEU A 116 -2.03 13.82 -3.83
C LEU A 116 -1.99 12.44 -3.17
N GLU A 117 -0.85 11.73 -3.21
CA GLU A 117 -0.67 10.46 -2.51
C GLU A 117 -0.80 10.63 -0.99
N GLU A 118 -0.23 11.70 -0.42
CA GLU A 118 -0.38 12.01 1.01
C GLU A 118 -1.84 12.28 1.38
N HIS A 119 -2.53 13.15 0.64
CA HIS A 119 -3.94 13.43 0.88
C HIS A 119 -4.82 12.19 0.70
N LYS A 120 -4.55 11.38 -0.33
CA LYS A 120 -5.23 10.09 -0.54
C LYS A 120 -5.04 9.18 0.68
N GLY A 121 -3.81 9.05 1.18
CA GLY A 121 -3.52 8.27 2.39
C GLY A 121 -4.21 8.80 3.65
N ARG A 122 -4.33 10.13 3.79
CA ARG A 122 -5.07 10.74 4.91
C ARG A 122 -6.57 10.46 4.84
N VAL A 123 -7.15 10.55 3.64
CA VAL A 123 -8.57 10.26 3.41
C VAL A 123 -8.85 8.79 3.73
N THR A 124 -8.07 7.85 3.19
CA THR A 124 -8.27 6.42 3.46
C THR A 124 -8.10 6.07 4.93
N GLY A 125 -7.15 6.72 5.64
CA GLY A 125 -7.00 6.56 7.09
C GLY A 125 -8.20 7.08 7.90
N LEU A 126 -8.75 8.23 7.51
CA LEU A 126 -9.95 8.78 8.14
C LEU A 126 -11.18 7.91 7.86
N GLU A 127 -11.35 7.44 6.62
CA GLU A 127 -12.41 6.51 6.23
C GLU A 127 -12.36 5.23 7.06
N GLN A 128 -11.16 4.65 7.23
CA GLN A 128 -10.97 3.47 8.08
C GLN A 128 -11.35 3.76 9.54
N THR A 129 -10.98 4.93 10.07
CA THR A 129 -11.32 5.32 11.45
C THR A 129 -12.82 5.49 11.63
N VAL A 130 -13.50 6.14 10.67
CA VAL A 130 -14.95 6.32 10.67
C VAL A 130 -15.66 4.98 10.56
N SER A 131 -15.22 4.10 9.65
CA SER A 131 -15.74 2.74 9.51
C SER A 131 -15.62 1.97 10.83
N GLN A 132 -14.44 1.97 11.46
CA GLN A 132 -14.25 1.33 12.76
C GLN A 132 -15.15 1.93 13.85
N ALA A 133 -15.32 3.26 13.89
CA ALA A 133 -16.21 3.92 14.85
C ALA A 133 -17.68 3.52 14.65
N LYS A 134 -18.14 3.45 13.38
CA LYS A 134 -19.49 2.96 13.03
C LYS A 134 -19.68 1.51 13.48
N THR A 135 -18.71 0.63 13.21
CA THR A 135 -18.76 -0.76 13.67
C THR A 135 -18.84 -0.85 15.19
N ARG A 136 -18.01 -0.08 15.92
CA ARG A 136 -18.07 -0.02 17.39
C ARG A 136 -19.42 0.45 17.89
N TYR A 137 -19.99 1.48 17.27
CA TYR A 137 -21.32 1.99 17.61
C TYR A 137 -22.43 0.97 17.35
N ALA A 138 -22.41 0.31 16.19
CA ALA A 138 -23.36 -0.73 15.84
C ALA A 138 -23.31 -1.92 16.81
N VAL A 139 -22.10 -2.35 17.22
CA VAL A 139 -21.93 -3.39 18.25
C VAL A 139 -22.50 -2.93 19.59
N ALA A 140 -22.26 -1.68 20.00
CA ALA A 140 -22.80 -1.16 21.25
C ALA A 140 -24.35 -1.12 21.24
N LEU A 141 -24.97 -0.72 20.13
CA LEU A 141 -26.44 -0.73 19.99
C LEU A 141 -26.99 -2.16 20.10
N ARG A 142 -26.41 -3.13 19.38
CA ARG A 142 -26.82 -4.55 19.47
C ARG A 142 -26.69 -5.09 20.89
N ASN A 143 -25.64 -4.71 21.62
CA ASN A 143 -25.47 -5.13 23.02
C ASN A 143 -26.59 -4.56 23.91
N LEU A 144 -26.99 -3.31 23.70
CA LEU A 144 -28.08 -2.68 24.44
C LEU A 144 -29.43 -3.32 24.11
N GLU A 145 -29.69 -3.61 22.83
CA GLU A 145 -30.86 -4.35 22.37
C GLU A 145 -30.92 -5.73 23.05
N GLN A 146 -29.81 -6.48 23.03
CA GLN A 146 -29.73 -7.80 23.66
C GLN A 146 -30.01 -7.74 25.17
N ILE A 147 -29.43 -6.78 25.88
CA ILE A 147 -29.69 -6.58 27.32
C ILE A 147 -31.18 -6.25 27.55
N SER A 148 -31.75 -5.38 26.72
CA SER A 148 -33.17 -5.03 26.81
C SER A 148 -34.06 -6.27 26.65
N GLU A 149 -33.89 -7.01 25.55
CA GLU A 149 -34.63 -8.24 25.27
C GLU A 149 -34.52 -9.26 26.42
N GLU A 150 -33.32 -9.43 26.98
CA GLU A 150 -33.11 -10.34 28.11
C GLU A 150 -33.89 -9.91 29.36
N ILE A 151 -33.91 -8.61 29.68
CA ILE A 151 -34.69 -8.08 30.80
C ILE A 151 -36.19 -8.30 30.57
N HIS A 152 -36.69 -8.02 29.36
CA HIS A 152 -38.10 -8.22 29.00
C HIS A 152 -38.47 -9.72 29.05
N ALA A 153 -37.62 -10.62 28.54
CA ALA A 153 -37.83 -12.06 28.60
C ALA A 153 -37.90 -12.59 30.05
N ARG A 154 -36.99 -12.13 30.92
CA ARG A 154 -36.97 -12.48 32.35
C ARG A 154 -38.24 -12.01 33.07
N ARG A 155 -38.75 -10.81 32.73
CA ARG A 155 -40.01 -10.27 33.29
C ARG A 155 -41.23 -11.01 32.77
N GLY A 156 -41.30 -11.31 31.47
CA GLY A 156 -42.36 -12.09 30.84
C GLY A 156 -42.46 -13.53 31.36
N SER A 157 -41.31 -14.16 31.64
CA SER A 157 -41.25 -15.50 32.26
C SER A 157 -41.66 -15.50 33.73
N ARG A 158 -41.51 -14.36 34.44
CA ARG A 158 -41.85 -14.22 35.86
C ARG A 158 -43.27 -13.68 36.10
N ALA A 159 -44.00 -13.32 35.03
CA ALA A 159 -45.41 -13.03 35.12
C ALA A 159 -46.18 -14.34 35.41
N PRO A 160 -46.82 -14.49 36.58
CA PRO A 160 -47.70 -15.62 36.80
C PRO A 160 -48.88 -15.47 35.84
N ARG A 161 -49.21 -16.56 35.13
CA ARG A 161 -50.45 -16.69 34.35
C ARG A 161 -51.64 -16.59 35.31
N SER A 162 -52.00 -15.38 35.71
CA SER A 162 -53.19 -15.15 36.52
C SER A 162 -54.39 -14.95 35.59
N PRO A 163 -55.42 -15.82 35.64
CA PRO A 163 -56.64 -15.66 34.86
C PRO A 163 -57.33 -14.34 35.17
N ARG A 164 -57.71 -13.63 34.11
CA ARG A 164 -58.49 -12.38 34.12
C ARG A 164 -59.69 -12.47 35.07
N ALA A 165 -59.89 -11.43 35.88
CA ALA A 165 -61.20 -11.09 36.41
C ALA A 165 -61.61 -9.71 35.87
N SER A 166 -62.86 -9.65 35.40
CA SER A 166 -63.53 -8.59 34.62
C SER A 166 -63.69 -7.24 35.35
N PRO A 167 -63.91 -6.13 34.61
CA PRO A 167 -63.90 -4.76 35.14
C PRO A 167 -65.28 -4.31 35.63
N VAL A 168 -65.35 -3.61 36.76
CA VAL A 168 -66.59 -2.96 37.25
C VAL A 168 -66.27 -1.67 38.00
N GLY A 169 -66.95 -0.57 37.63
CA GLY A 169 -67.06 0.68 38.39
C GLY A 169 -66.53 1.92 37.66
N ALA A 170 -67.41 2.84 37.30
CA ALA A 170 -67.19 3.86 36.30
C ALA A 170 -67.62 5.25 36.79
N GLU A 171 -66.71 6.22 36.89
CA GLU A 171 -67.07 7.64 36.89
C GLU A 171 -66.04 8.55 36.19
N ALA A 172 -66.49 9.16 35.08
CA ALA A 172 -66.14 10.45 34.46
C ALA A 172 -64.69 10.83 34.04
N GLY A 173 -64.43 10.72 32.74
CA GLY A 173 -63.63 11.64 31.88
C GLY A 173 -62.12 11.75 32.16
N THR A 174 -61.23 11.05 31.48
CA THR A 174 -60.97 11.09 30.04
C THR A 174 -60.20 9.82 29.63
N GLY A 175 -60.63 9.15 28.57
CA GLY A 175 -59.81 8.23 27.77
C GLY A 175 -59.11 7.07 28.49
N ALA A 176 -59.89 6.07 28.93
CA ALA A 176 -59.38 4.70 29.11
C ALA A 176 -58.72 4.24 27.79
N LEU A 177 -57.41 4.00 27.73
CA LEU A 177 -56.74 2.81 28.25
C LEU A 177 -57.55 1.53 28.00
N CYS A 178 -57.94 1.36 26.73
CA CYS A 178 -58.23 0.06 26.16
C CYS A 178 -56.97 -0.81 26.21
N ALA A 179 -57.17 -2.05 26.63
CA ALA A 179 -56.20 -3.11 26.57
C ALA A 179 -55.67 -3.30 25.14
N GLU A 180 -54.48 -2.78 24.88
CA GLU A 180 -53.56 -3.31 23.89
C GLU A 180 -52.46 -4.01 24.68
N GLY A 181 -52.65 -5.30 24.92
CA GLY A 181 -51.52 -6.15 25.21
C GLY A 181 -50.57 -6.06 24.02
N SER A 182 -49.28 -5.85 24.30
CA SER A 182 -48.21 -6.22 23.37
C SER A 182 -48.15 -5.44 22.05
N ALA A 183 -48.35 -4.12 22.06
CA ALA A 183 -47.99 -3.26 20.91
C ALA A 183 -46.94 -2.20 21.23
N SER A 184 -46.80 -1.80 22.52
CA SER A 184 -45.87 -0.73 22.92
C SER A 184 -44.39 -1.16 22.89
N ASP A 185 -44.09 -2.42 23.19
CA ASP A 185 -42.72 -2.94 23.08
C ASP A 185 -42.33 -3.20 21.61
N SER A 186 -43.31 -3.46 20.74
CA SER A 186 -43.08 -3.69 19.31
C SER A 186 -42.68 -2.42 18.55
N ILE A 187 -43.18 -1.23 18.95
CA ILE A 187 -42.81 0.03 18.29
C ILE A 187 -41.33 0.39 18.51
N SER A 188 -40.80 0.08 19.70
CA SER A 188 -39.39 0.31 20.05
C SER A 188 -38.47 -0.70 19.37
N VAL A 189 -38.85 -1.98 19.36
CA VAL A 189 -38.08 -3.05 18.67
C VAL A 189 -38.06 -2.81 17.16
N LEU A 190 -39.17 -2.35 16.56
CA LEU A 190 -39.21 -1.97 15.14
C LEU A 190 -38.32 -0.76 14.83
N SER A 191 -38.24 0.22 15.73
CA SER A 191 -37.36 1.39 15.59
C SER A 191 -35.88 1.02 15.64
N PHE A 192 -35.46 0.21 16.63
CA PHE A 192 -34.08 -0.25 16.78
C PHE A 192 -33.65 -1.22 15.67
N GLN A 193 -34.50 -2.18 15.31
CA GLN A 193 -34.28 -3.09 14.18
C GLN A 193 -34.13 -2.32 12.85
N THR A 194 -34.88 -1.22 12.67
CA THR A 194 -34.79 -0.36 11.48
C THR A 194 -33.47 0.41 11.44
N ILE A 195 -33.03 0.97 12.58
CA ILE A 195 -31.75 1.70 12.69
C ILE A 195 -30.55 0.77 12.48
N ALA A 196 -30.59 -0.43 13.07
CA ALA A 196 -29.55 -1.45 12.89
C ALA A 196 -29.50 -1.98 11.43
N SER A 197 -30.67 -2.12 10.78
CA SER A 197 -30.77 -2.52 9.38
C SER A 197 -30.32 -1.43 8.41
N ASP A 198 -30.59 -0.14 8.71
CA ASP A 198 -30.14 0.99 7.90
C ASP A 198 -28.61 1.18 7.97
N LEU A 199 -28.00 0.91 9.13
CA LEU A 199 -26.55 0.91 9.28
C LEU A 199 -25.87 -0.21 8.46
N GLN A 200 -26.52 -1.38 8.35
CA GLN A 200 -26.05 -2.50 7.51
C GLN A 200 -26.23 -2.22 6.01
N LYS A 201 -27.19 -1.38 5.64
CA LYS A 201 -27.41 -0.93 4.25
C LYS A 201 -26.38 0.10 3.77
N CYS A 202 -25.65 0.73 4.70
CA CYS A 202 -24.59 1.70 4.41
C CYS A 202 -23.21 1.06 4.23
N ASP A 203 -23.12 -0.24 3.94
CA ASP A 203 -21.91 -0.90 3.42
C ASP A 203 -21.70 -0.63 1.92
N SER A 204 -22.54 0.20 1.28
CA SER A 204 -22.39 0.60 -0.13
C SER A 204 -21.25 1.60 -0.38
N VAL A 205 -20.04 1.30 0.11
CA VAL A 205 -18.79 1.92 -0.38
C VAL A 205 -18.08 0.98 -1.37
N GLU A 206 -18.63 -0.20 -1.64
CA GLU A 206 -18.15 -1.11 -2.68
C GLU A 206 -18.16 -0.50 -4.09
N HIS A 207 -18.81 0.66 -4.31
CA HIS A 207 -18.85 1.35 -5.61
C HIS A 207 -17.74 2.40 -5.83
N LEU A 208 -16.91 2.71 -4.84
CA LEU A 208 -15.77 3.63 -5.06
C LEU A 208 -14.49 2.90 -5.48
N GLY A 209 -14.48 1.57 -5.43
CA GLY A 209 -13.49 0.75 -6.12
C GLY A 209 -13.53 0.95 -7.64
N GLU A 210 -14.69 1.26 -8.21
CA GLU A 210 -14.87 1.47 -9.65
C GLU A 210 -14.26 2.80 -10.15
N PHE A 211 -14.00 3.78 -9.27
CA PHE A 211 -13.24 4.99 -9.64
C PHE A 211 -11.73 4.78 -9.65
N LEU A 212 -11.23 3.71 -9.03
CA LEU A 212 -9.79 3.40 -9.01
C LEU A 212 -9.33 2.71 -10.31
N ASP A 213 -10.22 2.05 -11.06
CA ASP A 213 -9.89 1.40 -12.33
C ASP A 213 -9.87 2.37 -13.52
N VAL A 214 -10.69 3.44 -13.50
CA VAL A 214 -10.72 4.43 -14.59
C VAL A 214 -9.45 5.28 -14.64
N LEU A 215 -8.77 5.48 -13.50
CA LEU A 215 -7.48 6.19 -13.47
C LEU A 215 -6.28 5.30 -13.86
N SER A 216 -6.52 4.01 -14.11
CA SER A 216 -5.51 3.04 -14.56
C SER A 216 -5.38 2.94 -16.09
N LEU A 217 -6.25 3.64 -16.84
CA LEU A 217 -6.18 3.75 -18.30
C LEU A 217 -5.52 5.06 -18.72
N ASP A 218 -4.18 5.11 -18.72
CA ASP A 218 -3.43 5.89 -19.73
C ASP A 218 -1.95 5.49 -19.74
N SER A 219 -1.65 4.33 -20.33
CA SER A 219 -0.26 3.97 -20.71
C SER A 219 -0.18 3.05 -21.93
N GLN A 220 -1.26 2.84 -22.68
CA GLN A 220 -1.22 1.92 -23.81
C GLN A 220 -2.18 2.34 -24.92
N GLU A 221 -1.71 3.23 -25.81
CA GLU A 221 -2.08 3.32 -27.24
C GLU A 221 -1.55 4.64 -27.82
N LEU A 222 -0.38 4.59 -28.48
CA LEU A 222 -0.09 5.42 -29.65
C LEU A 222 0.84 4.61 -30.56
N GLY A 223 0.26 3.56 -31.16
CA GLY A 223 0.79 2.91 -32.34
C GLY A 223 -0.09 3.25 -33.53
N LEU A 224 0.22 4.32 -34.25
CA LEU A 224 -0.25 4.61 -35.62
C LEU A 224 0.90 5.39 -36.29
N GLY A 225 1.52 5.00 -37.41
CA GLY A 225 0.98 4.29 -38.56
C GLY A 225 0.26 5.29 -39.46
N GLY A 226 0.92 5.81 -40.50
CA GLY A 226 0.24 6.45 -41.64
C GLY A 226 0.76 7.83 -42.06
N GLU A 227 1.19 7.88 -43.31
CA GLU A 227 1.64 8.99 -44.15
C GLU A 227 0.70 10.21 -44.23
N GLY A 228 1.25 11.36 -44.66
CA GLY A 228 0.49 12.30 -45.51
C GLY A 228 0.53 13.77 -45.13
N ALA A 229 1.25 14.54 -45.96
CA ALA A 229 0.95 15.90 -46.46
C ALA A 229 0.70 17.06 -45.47
N GLY A 230 1.46 18.14 -45.69
CA GLY A 230 1.42 19.35 -44.89
C GLY A 230 0.23 20.28 -45.12
N ARG A 231 0.01 21.19 -44.17
CA ARG A 231 -0.36 22.59 -44.39
C ARG A 231 -0.26 23.34 -43.06
N GLY A 232 0.20 24.58 -43.15
CA GLY A 232 0.60 25.40 -42.00
C GLY A 232 -0.54 25.76 -41.05
N ALA A 233 -0.13 26.04 -39.81
CA ALA A 233 -0.88 26.82 -38.82
C ALA A 233 0.08 27.84 -38.17
N PRO A 234 -0.36 29.08 -37.89
CA PRO A 234 0.49 30.16 -37.39
C PRO A 234 0.45 30.34 -35.86
N GLN A 235 1.35 31.23 -35.38
CA GLN A 235 1.42 31.96 -34.08
C GLN A 235 2.30 31.37 -32.96
N PRO A 236 2.79 32.16 -31.95
CA PRO A 236 2.52 33.57 -31.64
C PRO A 236 3.78 34.47 -31.41
N GLN A 237 3.52 35.79 -31.40
CA GLN A 237 4.48 36.88 -31.16
C GLN A 237 5.06 36.89 -29.73
N ALA A 238 6.34 37.21 -29.60
CA ALA A 238 7.04 37.46 -28.35
C ALA A 238 7.13 38.97 -28.04
N PRO A 239 7.07 39.41 -26.77
CA PRO A 239 7.26 40.81 -26.41
C PRO A 239 8.75 41.24 -26.43
N PRO A 240 9.06 42.53 -26.72
CA PRO A 240 10.44 43.01 -26.89
C PRO A 240 11.12 43.41 -25.57
N ALA A 241 12.45 43.29 -25.54
CA ALA A 241 13.33 43.70 -24.45
C ALA A 241 13.60 45.22 -24.44
N PRO A 242 13.84 45.84 -23.26
CA PRO A 242 14.23 47.25 -23.19
C PRO A 242 15.75 47.44 -23.27
N GLY A 243 16.16 48.22 -24.28
CA GLY A 243 16.81 49.53 -24.13
C GLY A 243 18.08 49.66 -23.28
N THR A 244 19.21 49.78 -23.97
CA THR A 244 20.46 50.44 -23.53
C THR A 244 20.26 51.88 -23.10
N GLU A 245 20.74 52.24 -21.90
CA GLU A 245 21.12 53.61 -21.54
C GLU A 245 22.52 53.64 -20.92
N ARG A 246 23.28 54.67 -21.30
CA ARG A 246 24.71 54.86 -21.08
C ARG A 246 24.94 56.30 -20.62
N GLN A 247 25.45 56.51 -19.40
CA GLN A 247 26.07 57.77 -18.93
C GLN A 247 26.88 57.44 -17.65
N ARG A 248 28.21 57.36 -17.70
CA ARG A 248 29.26 58.41 -17.59
C ARG A 248 29.49 59.00 -16.18
N ALA A 249 30.69 58.69 -15.68
CA ALA A 249 31.72 59.60 -15.13
C ALA A 249 31.88 59.81 -13.61
N GLY A 250 33.16 59.70 -13.20
CA GLY A 250 33.81 60.32 -12.04
C GLY A 250 33.71 59.53 -10.73
N GLU A 251 34.71 59.38 -9.85
CA GLU A 251 36.14 59.72 -9.76
C GLU A 251 36.62 59.19 -8.37
N ASN A 252 37.89 58.75 -8.29
CA ASN A 252 38.83 58.69 -7.14
C ASN A 252 38.39 58.50 -5.66
N SER A 253 38.98 57.50 -4.98
CA SER A 253 39.94 57.66 -3.83
C SER A 253 40.27 56.27 -3.23
N GLN A 254 41.50 55.74 -3.36
CA GLN A 254 42.61 55.76 -2.38
C GLN A 254 42.38 55.09 -1.00
N LEU A 255 43.24 54.08 -0.75
CA LEU A 255 43.94 53.72 0.49
C LEU A 255 43.13 53.12 1.67
N HIS A 256 43.33 51.82 1.93
CA HIS A 256 44.05 51.37 3.15
C HIS A 256 44.44 49.89 3.10
N THR A 257 45.73 49.66 3.24
CA THR A 257 46.40 48.41 3.63
C THR A 257 46.03 48.01 5.06
N HIS A 258 45.92 46.71 5.38
CA HIS A 258 46.46 46.13 6.63
C HIS A 258 46.39 44.58 6.63
N HIS A 259 47.57 43.97 6.52
CA HIS A 259 48.14 42.82 7.26
C HIS A 259 47.31 41.66 7.85
N ARG A 260 48.02 40.50 7.86
CA ARG A 260 47.95 39.30 8.75
C ARG A 260 46.94 38.21 8.33
N SER A 261 47.26 36.91 8.26
CA SER A 261 48.40 36.13 8.77
C SER A 261 48.58 34.83 7.97
N VAL A 262 49.84 34.40 7.85
CA VAL A 262 50.27 33.01 7.63
C VAL A 262 50.26 32.29 8.98
N SER A 263 49.84 31.02 9.03
CA SER A 263 50.41 30.01 9.94
C SER A 263 49.90 28.59 9.65
N LEU A 264 50.89 27.72 9.39
CA LEU A 264 50.98 26.25 9.50
C LEU A 264 50.07 25.36 8.63
#